data_AF-A0A519MB41-F1
#
_entry.id   AF-A0A519MB41-F1
#
_cell.length_a   1.000
_cell.length_b   1.000
_cell.length_c   1.000
_cell.angle_alpha   90.00
_cell.angle_beta   90.00
_cell.angle_gamma   90.00
#
_symmetry.space_group_name_H-M   'P 1'
#
loop_
_entity.id
_entity.type
_entity.pdbx_description
1 polymer ?
#
loop_
_entity_poly.entity_id
_entity_poly.type
_entity_poly.pdbx_seq_one_letter_code
_entity_poly.pdbx_strand_id
1 'polypeptide(L)'
;FDHFDAEKVAAYGEADIERLVQDAAIVRHRGKIVSTINNAHRVLELRREFGSLAHYAWRYEPAAADRPARLTREAARALSTSPASVAMSKDLKKRGWTFVGPTTVYAFMQAMGLVNDHLEGCHSRAQALQARAEFVVP
;
A
#
# COMPACT_ATOMS: atom_id res chain seq x y z
N PHE A 1 -2.42 -8.95 15.25
CA PHE A 1 -3.36 -8.07 14.52
C PHE A 1 -4.44 -8.88 13.80
N ASP A 2 -5.00 -9.96 14.39
CA ASP A 2 -6.14 -10.72 13.83
C ASP A 2 -6.18 -10.90 12.30
N HIS A 3 -5.07 -11.33 11.68
CA HIS A 3 -4.95 -11.48 10.22
C HIS A 3 -5.34 -10.23 9.39
N PHE A 4 -5.20 -9.03 9.96
CA PHE A 4 -5.58 -7.74 9.38
C PHE A 4 -7.09 -7.57 9.13
N ASP A 5 -7.93 -8.28 9.89
CA ASP A 5 -9.35 -7.98 10.00
C ASP A 5 -9.54 -6.56 10.56
N ALA A 6 -10.04 -5.64 9.72
CA ALA A 6 -10.04 -4.21 10.01
C ALA A 6 -10.98 -3.88 11.18
N GLU A 7 -12.12 -4.58 11.26
CA GLU A 7 -13.11 -4.44 12.32
C GLU A 7 -12.53 -4.85 13.67
N LYS A 8 -11.82 -5.97 13.75
CA LYS A 8 -11.17 -6.44 14.98
C LYS A 8 -9.99 -5.56 15.38
N VAL A 9 -9.11 -5.23 14.43
CA VAL A 9 -7.92 -4.42 14.71
C VAL A 9 -8.30 -3.00 15.13
N ALA A 10 -9.37 -2.43 14.57
CA ALA A 10 -9.91 -1.13 14.99
C ALA A 10 -10.50 -1.16 16.41
N ALA A 11 -10.84 -2.33 16.96
CA ALA A 11 -11.33 -2.44 18.33
C ALA A 11 -10.20 -2.50 19.38
N TYR A 12 -8.94 -2.59 18.95
CA TYR A 12 -7.79 -2.67 19.86
C TYR A 12 -7.66 -1.41 20.72
N GLY A 13 -7.45 -1.61 22.02
CA GLY A 13 -7.27 -0.54 22.99
C GLY A 13 -5.84 -0.42 23.52
N GLU A 14 -5.66 0.36 24.58
CA GLU A 14 -4.35 0.56 25.21
C GLU A 14 -3.73 -0.75 25.71
N ALA A 15 -4.55 -1.65 26.27
CA ALA A 15 -4.09 -2.96 26.72
C ALA A 15 -3.52 -3.82 25.56
N ASP A 16 -4.12 -3.74 24.37
CA ASP A 16 -3.60 -4.43 23.18
C ASP A 16 -2.29 -3.81 22.70
N ILE A 17 -2.18 -2.48 22.74
CA ILE A 17 -0.94 -1.78 22.41
C ILE A 17 0.17 -2.26 23.34
N GLU A 18 -0.04 -2.21 24.66
CA GLU A 18 0.95 -2.63 25.66
C GLU A 18 1.35 -4.10 25.50
N ARG A 19 0.39 -4.98 25.21
CA ARG A 19 0.66 -6.38 24.86
C ARG A 19 1.53 -6.51 23.60
N LEU A 20 1.21 -5.76 22.55
CA LEU A 20 1.90 -5.83 21.25
C LEU A 20 3.32 -5.24 21.29
N VAL A 21 3.60 -4.23 22.12
CA VAL A 21 4.99 -3.73 22.26
C VAL A 21 5.93 -4.76 22.88
N GLN A 22 5.40 -5.78 23.57
CA GLN A 22 6.16 -6.89 24.13
C GLN A 22 6.23 -8.12 23.19
N ASP A 23 5.46 -8.14 22.10
CA ASP A 23 5.42 -9.27 21.18
C ASP A 23 6.67 -9.32 20.30
N ALA A 24 7.51 -10.35 20.51
CA ALA A 24 8.75 -10.55 19.79
C ALA A 24 8.55 -11.04 18.34
N ALA A 25 7.34 -11.48 17.97
CA ALA A 25 7.03 -11.90 16.59
C ALA A 25 6.84 -10.70 15.64
N ILE A 26 6.77 -9.47 16.16
CA ILE A 26 6.59 -8.25 15.36
C ILE A 26 7.67 -7.20 15.64
N VAL A 27 7.70 -6.16 14.80
CA VAL A 27 8.52 -4.97 15.07
C VAL A 27 7.93 -4.21 16.26
N ARG A 28 8.60 -4.27 17.41
CA ARG A 28 8.23 -3.63 18.70
C ARG A 28 8.41 -2.11 18.70
N HIS A 29 7.71 -1.44 17.80
CA HIS A 29 7.71 0.02 17.67
C HIS A 29 6.29 0.54 17.90
N ARG A 30 6.06 1.17 19.07
CA ARG A 30 4.73 1.65 19.50
C ARG A 30 4.03 2.48 18.42
N GLY A 31 4.74 3.41 17.77
CA GLY A 31 4.16 4.23 16.71
C GLY A 31 3.65 3.45 15.49
N LYS A 32 4.27 2.31 15.14
CA LYS A 32 3.83 1.47 14.00
C LYS A 32 2.62 0.61 14.40
N ILE A 33 2.59 0.15 15.65
CA ILE A 33 1.45 -0.58 16.22
C ILE A 33 0.21 0.33 16.26
N VAL A 34 0.33 1.51 16.88
CA VAL A 34 -0.74 2.51 16.94
C VAL A 34 -1.18 2.93 15.54
N SER A 35 -0.23 3.11 14.62
CA SER A 35 -0.55 3.41 13.21
C SER A 35 -1.37 2.30 12.55
N THR A 36 -1.07 1.03 12.82
CA THR A 36 -1.83 -0.11 12.28
C THR A 36 -3.28 -0.09 12.77
N ILE A 37 -3.49 0.19 14.05
CA ILE A 37 -4.84 0.34 14.65
C ILE A 37 -5.58 1.53 14.04
N ASN A 38 -4.93 2.70 14.00
CA ASN A 38 -5.49 3.89 13.35
C ASN A 38 -5.88 3.62 11.90
N ASN A 39 -4.99 3.01 11.13
CA ASN A 39 -5.21 2.73 9.72
C ASN A 39 -6.35 1.72 9.51
N ALA A 40 -6.58 0.79 10.45
CA ALA A 40 -7.75 -0.09 10.41
C ALA A 40 -9.06 0.71 10.51
N HIS A 41 -9.16 1.71 11.41
CA HIS A 41 -10.32 2.62 11.43
C HIS A 41 -10.48 3.35 10.09
N ARG A 42 -9.38 3.84 9.51
CA ARG A 42 -9.40 4.55 8.24
C ARG A 42 -9.81 3.64 7.07
N VAL A 43 -9.49 2.35 7.10
CA VAL A 43 -10.01 1.36 6.13
C VAL A 43 -11.53 1.29 6.21
N LEU A 44 -12.10 1.22 7.41
CA LEU A 44 -13.55 1.14 7.59
C LEU A 44 -14.27 2.40 7.08
N GLU A 45 -13.70 3.58 7.32
CA GLU A 45 -14.19 4.85 6.76
C GLU A 45 -14.12 4.87 5.23
N LEU A 46 -12.97 4.49 4.68
CA LEU A 46 -12.73 4.47 3.24
C LEU A 46 -13.64 3.46 2.53
N ARG A 47 -13.91 2.30 3.13
CA ARG A 47 -14.91 1.33 2.63
C ARG A 47 -16.31 1.94 2.51
N ARG A 48 -16.71 2.82 3.43
CA ARG A 48 -18.01 3.50 3.34
C ARG A 48 -18.08 4.51 2.19
N GLU A 49 -16.97 5.18 1.88
CA GLU A 49 -16.92 6.21 0.82
C GLU A 49 -16.69 5.61 -0.57
N PHE A 50 -15.84 4.59 -0.69
CA PHE A 50 -15.39 4.03 -1.97
C PHE A 50 -15.84 2.58 -2.21
N GLY A 51 -16.59 1.99 -1.29
CA GLY A 51 -16.95 0.57 -1.33
C GLY A 51 -15.82 -0.36 -0.88
N SER A 52 -14.58 -0.13 -1.33
CA SER A 52 -13.42 -0.92 -0.90
C SER A 52 -12.09 -0.14 -0.96
N LEU A 53 -11.07 -0.66 -0.26
CA LEU A 53 -9.70 -0.15 -0.37
C LEU A 53 -9.13 -0.34 -1.78
N ALA A 54 -9.56 -1.40 -2.49
CA ALA A 54 -9.13 -1.67 -3.85
C ALA A 54 -9.67 -0.60 -4.82
N HIS A 55 -10.98 -0.33 -4.82
CA HIS A 55 -11.59 0.74 -5.64
C HIS A 55 -10.91 2.08 -5.39
N TYR A 56 -10.59 2.41 -4.14
CA TYR A 56 -9.84 3.62 -3.83
C TYR A 56 -8.42 3.61 -4.43
N ALA A 57 -7.66 2.55 -4.18
CA ALA A 57 -6.25 2.48 -4.56
C ALA A 57 -6.09 2.53 -6.08
N TRP A 58 -6.89 1.76 -6.83
CA TRP A 58 -6.79 1.66 -8.28
C TRP A 58 -7.13 2.95 -9.02
N ARG A 59 -7.80 3.93 -8.39
CA ARG A 59 -7.94 5.29 -8.93
C ARG A 59 -6.62 6.05 -9.07
N TYR A 60 -5.56 5.58 -8.41
CA TYR A 60 -4.21 6.14 -8.47
C TYR A 60 -3.28 5.33 -9.37
N GLU A 61 -3.79 4.42 -10.20
CA GLU A 61 -2.95 3.74 -11.19
C GLU A 61 -2.29 4.79 -12.11
N PRO A 62 -0.95 4.84 -12.19
CA PRO A 62 -0.27 5.81 -13.04
C PRO A 62 -0.47 5.47 -14.52
N ALA A 63 -0.58 6.51 -15.35
CA ALA A 63 -0.65 6.32 -16.79
C ALA A 63 0.67 5.73 -17.33
N ALA A 64 0.60 4.99 -18.44
CA ALA A 64 1.79 4.39 -19.06
C ALA A 64 2.85 5.44 -19.45
N ALA A 65 2.42 6.67 -19.78
CA ALA A 65 3.32 7.78 -20.11
C ALA A 65 4.11 8.31 -18.89
N ASP A 66 3.62 8.11 -17.67
CA ASP A 66 4.28 8.53 -16.43
C ASP A 66 5.31 7.49 -15.94
N ARG A 67 5.61 6.49 -16.77
CA ARG A 67 6.37 5.29 -16.43
C ARG A 67 7.54 5.12 -17.40
N PRO A 68 8.68 4.58 -16.96
CA PRO A 68 9.76 4.27 -17.88
C PRO A 68 9.31 3.25 -18.92
N ALA A 69 9.64 3.50 -20.19
CA ALA A 69 9.36 2.57 -21.28
C ALA A 69 10.01 1.20 -21.08
N ARG A 70 11.16 1.17 -20.38
CA ARG A 70 11.92 -0.04 -20.05
C ARG A 70 12.32 -0.03 -18.57
N LEU A 71 12.08 -1.14 -17.88
CA LEU A 71 12.46 -1.31 -16.48
C LEU A 71 13.84 -1.95 -16.38
N THR A 72 14.88 -1.13 -16.59
CA THR A 72 16.27 -1.51 -16.36
C THR A 72 16.62 -1.42 -14.87
N ARG A 73 17.77 -1.98 -14.46
CA ARG A 73 18.26 -1.84 -13.08
C ARG A 73 18.48 -0.38 -12.66
N GLU A 74 18.93 0.46 -13.59
CA GLU A 74 19.14 1.88 -13.36
C GLU A 74 17.80 2.60 -13.16
N ALA A 75 16.83 2.37 -14.05
CA ALA A 75 15.49 2.94 -13.92
C ALA A 75 14.84 2.54 -12.58
N ALA A 76 14.91 1.25 -12.21
CA ALA A 76 14.36 0.76 -10.95
C ALA A 76 15.00 1.40 -9.71
N ARG A 77 16.32 1.69 -9.74
CA ARG A 77 17.01 2.38 -8.64
C ARG A 77 16.55 3.83 -8.46
N ALA A 78 16.12 4.48 -9.55
CA ALA A 78 15.61 5.86 -9.50
C ALA A 78 14.14 5.93 -9.06
N LEU A 79 13.37 4.84 -9.23
CA LEU A 79 11.94 4.75 -8.91
C LEU A 79 11.69 4.51 -7.41
N SER A 80 11.93 5.52 -6.59
CA SER A 80 11.58 5.48 -5.16
C SER A 80 10.20 6.08 -4.86
N THR A 81 9.65 6.88 -5.78
CA THR A 81 8.31 7.50 -5.71
C THR A 81 7.76 7.69 -7.13
N SER A 82 6.49 8.09 -7.24
CA SER A 82 5.89 8.57 -8.49
C SER A 82 4.94 9.74 -8.22
N PRO A 83 4.55 10.54 -9.24
CA PRO A 83 3.50 11.54 -9.07
C PRO A 83 2.22 10.95 -8.47
N ALA A 84 1.83 9.75 -8.91
CA ALA A 84 0.69 9.02 -8.37
C ALA A 84 0.87 8.64 -6.88
N SER A 85 2.05 8.14 -6.47
CA SER A 85 2.28 7.77 -5.07
C SER A 85 2.33 8.99 -4.14
N VAL A 86 2.82 10.13 -4.64
CA VAL A 86 2.77 11.42 -3.94
C VAL A 86 1.33 11.87 -3.77
N ALA A 87 0.51 11.79 -4.82
CA ALA A 87 -0.90 12.16 -4.77
C ALA A 87 -1.68 11.28 -3.79
N MET A 88 -1.53 9.95 -3.88
CA MET A 88 -2.18 9.01 -2.96
C MET A 88 -1.69 9.20 -1.52
N SER A 89 -0.40 9.38 -1.29
CA SER A 89 0.15 9.67 0.04
C SER A 89 -0.45 10.94 0.65
N LYS A 90 -0.58 12.01 -0.14
CA LYS A 90 -1.17 13.28 0.32
C LYS A 90 -2.65 13.09 0.69
N ASP A 91 -3.41 12.39 -0.13
CA ASP A 91 -4.82 12.14 0.13
C ASP A 91 -5.05 11.24 1.34
N LEU A 92 -4.30 10.13 1.46
CA LEU A 92 -4.34 9.26 2.64
C LEU A 92 -4.00 10.03 3.93
N LYS A 93 -2.94 10.86 3.91
CA LYS A 93 -2.59 11.72 5.07
C LYS A 93 -3.70 12.70 5.42
N LYS A 94 -4.33 13.33 4.43
CA LYS A 94 -5.49 14.21 4.63
C LYS A 94 -6.66 13.46 5.29
N ARG A 95 -6.80 12.17 4.98
CA ARG A 95 -7.79 11.25 5.56
C ARG A 95 -7.35 10.67 6.92
N GLY A 96 -6.25 11.13 7.51
CA GLY A 96 -5.81 10.69 8.84
C GLY A 96 -5.06 9.36 8.87
N TRP A 97 -4.62 8.84 7.72
CA TRP A 97 -3.70 7.69 7.71
C TRP A 97 -2.31 8.10 8.18
N THR A 98 -1.61 7.17 8.82
CA THR A 98 -0.24 7.38 9.33
C THR A 98 0.72 6.34 8.74
N PHE A 99 2.03 6.64 8.72
CA PHE A 99 3.08 5.82 8.09
C PHE A 99 2.92 5.58 6.57
N VAL A 100 2.18 6.45 5.89
CA VAL A 100 1.89 6.38 4.45
C VAL A 100 2.66 7.47 3.67
N GLY A 101 3.99 7.50 3.80
CA GLY A 101 4.82 8.42 3.01
C GLY A 101 4.87 8.05 1.51
N PRO A 102 5.22 8.96 0.59
CA PRO A 102 5.20 8.69 -0.85
C PRO A 102 6.03 7.46 -1.28
N THR A 103 7.16 7.20 -0.62
CA THR A 103 7.99 6.01 -0.87
C THR A 103 7.31 4.74 -0.40
N THR A 104 6.72 4.74 0.80
CA THR A 104 5.93 3.60 1.31
C THR A 104 4.72 3.32 0.40
N VAL A 105 4.04 4.38 -0.04
CA VAL A 105 2.89 4.26 -0.94
C VAL A 105 3.31 3.76 -2.32
N TYR A 106 4.47 4.17 -2.83
CA TYR A 106 5.00 3.63 -4.08
C TYR A 106 5.34 2.13 -3.95
N ALA A 107 5.97 1.72 -2.84
CA ALA A 107 6.20 0.31 -2.55
C ALA A 107 4.89 -0.49 -2.44
N PHE A 108 3.84 0.12 -1.86
CA PHE A 108 2.49 -0.47 -1.87
C PHE A 108 1.94 -0.61 -3.29
N MET A 109 2.08 0.40 -4.15
CA MET A 109 1.64 0.33 -5.55
C MET A 109 2.35 -0.80 -6.32
N GLN A 110 3.65 -0.98 -6.08
CA GLN A 110 4.41 -2.11 -6.65
C GLN A 110 3.88 -3.45 -6.15
N ALA A 111 3.68 -3.58 -4.83
CA ALA A 111 3.25 -4.84 -4.21
C ALA A 111 1.81 -5.23 -4.59
N MET A 112 0.91 -4.26 -4.73
CA MET A 112 -0.48 -4.48 -5.12
C MET A 112 -0.67 -4.55 -6.64
N GLY A 113 0.40 -4.40 -7.40
CA GLY A 113 0.37 -4.55 -8.85
C GLY A 113 -0.28 -3.38 -9.58
N LEU A 114 -0.45 -2.20 -8.96
CA LEU A 114 -0.83 -0.96 -9.67
C LEU A 114 0.26 -0.54 -10.65
N VAL A 115 1.50 -0.94 -10.38
CA VAL A 115 2.62 -0.84 -11.31
C VAL A 115 3.33 -2.19 -11.42
N ASN A 116 3.85 -2.49 -12.60
CA ASN A 116 4.74 -3.63 -12.80
C ASN A 116 6.19 -3.15 -12.88
N ASP A 117 6.91 -3.24 -11.76
CA ASP A 117 8.33 -2.89 -11.64
C ASP A 117 9.28 -4.10 -11.70
N HIS A 118 8.79 -5.26 -12.14
CA HIS A 118 9.70 -6.36 -12.48
C HIS A 118 10.64 -5.92 -13.59
N LEU A 119 11.95 -6.08 -13.33
CA LEU A 119 13.02 -5.76 -14.28
C LEU A 119 12.84 -6.52 -15.59
N GLU A 120 13.32 -5.94 -16.69
CA GLU A 120 13.47 -6.70 -17.93
C GLU A 120 14.34 -7.95 -17.72
N GLY A 121 13.88 -9.08 -18.25
CA GLY A 121 14.50 -10.40 -18.01
C GLY A 121 14.17 -11.04 -16.66
N CYS A 122 13.41 -10.38 -15.77
CA CYS A 122 12.89 -11.03 -14.57
C CYS A 122 11.90 -12.15 -14.97
N HIS A 123 12.08 -13.35 -14.42
CA HIS A 123 11.26 -14.51 -14.78
C HIS A 123 9.75 -14.31 -14.49
N SER A 124 9.41 -13.47 -13.51
CA SER A 124 8.02 -13.17 -13.14
C SER A 124 7.38 -12.09 -14.01
N ARG A 125 8.16 -11.33 -14.79
CA ARG A 125 7.64 -10.15 -15.51
C ARG A 125 6.55 -10.50 -16.50
N ALA A 126 6.75 -11.56 -17.28
CA ALA A 126 5.78 -12.03 -18.27
C ALA A 126 4.46 -12.47 -17.61
N GLN A 127 4.56 -13.21 -16.49
CA GLN A 127 3.39 -13.65 -15.71
C GLN A 127 2.63 -12.45 -15.12
N ALA A 128 3.34 -11.46 -14.57
CA ALA A 128 2.74 -10.24 -14.05
C ALA A 128 2.04 -9.41 -15.15
N LEU A 129 2.60 -9.35 -16.36
CA LEU A 129 1.95 -8.70 -17.50
C LEU A 129 0.68 -9.44 -17.94
N GLN A 130 0.72 -10.77 -18.01
CA GLN A 130 -0.44 -11.57 -18.36
C GLN A 130 -1.57 -11.39 -17.34
N ALA A 131 -1.25 -11.52 -16.04
CA ALA A 131 -2.21 -11.32 -14.96
C ALA A 131 -2.85 -9.93 -15.03
N ARG A 132 -2.07 -8.89 -15.35
CA ARG A 132 -2.60 -7.53 -15.52
C ARG A 132 -3.49 -7.37 -16.75
N ALA A 133 -3.21 -8.05 -17.86
CA ALA A 133 -4.04 -7.98 -19.06
C ALA A 133 -5.43 -8.61 -18.85
N GLU A 134 -5.51 -9.61 -17.96
CA GLU A 134 -6.76 -10.29 -17.59
C GLU A 134 -7.47 -9.65 -16.39
N PHE A 135 -6.76 -8.81 -15.63
CA PHE A 135 -7.29 -8.18 -14.43
C PHE A 135 -8.27 -7.06 -14.79
N VAL A 136 -9.50 -7.18 -14.29
CA VAL A 136 -10.48 -6.12 -14.34
C VAL A 136 -10.29 -5.22 -13.14
N VAL A 137 -9.90 -3.96 -13.39
CA VAL A 137 -9.79 -2.96 -12.34
C VAL A 137 -11.14 -2.81 -11.64
N PRO A 138 -11.19 -2.89 -10.30
CA PRO A 138 -12.42 -2.73 -9.53
C PRO A 138 -13.09 -1.38 -9.77
#